data_AF-A0A7C1AUN6-F1
#
_entry.id   AF-A0A7C1AUN6-F1
#
_cell.length_a   1.000
_cell.length_b   1.000
_cell.length_c   1.000
_cell.angle_alpha   90.00
_cell.angle_beta   90.00
_cell.angle_gamma   90.00
#
_symmetry.space_group_name_H-M   'P 1'
#
loop_
_entity.id
_entity.type
_entity.pdbx_description
1 polymer ?
#
loop_
_entity_poly.entity_id
_entity_poly.type
_entity_poly.pdbx_seq_one_letter_code
_entity_poly.pdbx_strand_id
1 'polypeptide(L)'
;VELLTRFWGLVGSRVLRMPARTHDAVVARTSHLPHALAALMVHIVGRGDIERDRKLCGTGFRDASRIASGPPIVWRDIFLTNAQEMAKGLDFAIDELKRLRGMIASGQGEAVEVWLREAAELREKILRLTGKRVG
;
A
#
# COMPACT_ATOMS: atom_id res chain seq x y z
N VAL A 1 7.61 -9.17 28.97
CA VAL A 1 7.83 -8.29 27.80
C VAL A 1 9.31 -7.96 27.57
N GLU A 2 10.09 -7.69 28.62
CA GLU A 2 11.53 -7.36 28.50
C GLU A 2 12.38 -8.50 27.91
N LEU A 3 12.16 -9.74 28.34
CA LEU A 3 12.83 -10.91 27.75
C LEU A 3 12.62 -10.98 26.22
N LEU A 4 11.38 -10.82 25.76
CA LEU A 4 11.05 -10.83 24.33
C LEU A 4 11.67 -9.62 23.59
N THR A 5 11.69 -8.46 24.24
CA THR A 5 12.33 -7.26 23.66
C THR A 5 13.82 -7.47 23.46
N ARG A 6 14.50 -8.04 24.46
CA ARG A 6 15.93 -8.36 24.39
C ARG A 6 16.20 -9.45 23.34
N PHE A 7 15.39 -10.50 23.31
CA PHE A 7 15.51 -11.57 22.32
C PHE A 7 15.46 -11.02 20.88
N TRP A 8 14.42 -10.24 20.55
CA TRP A 8 14.30 -9.62 19.23
C TRP A 8 15.42 -8.61 18.94
N GLY A 9 15.89 -7.88 19.96
CA GLY A 9 17.05 -7.01 19.83
C GLY A 9 18.35 -7.76 19.49
N LEU A 10 18.57 -8.95 20.05
CA LEU A 10 19.76 -9.77 19.79
C LEU A 10 19.82 -10.30 18.35
N VAL A 11 18.67 -10.50 17.70
CA VAL A 11 18.60 -10.86 16.27
C VAL A 11 18.59 -9.62 15.34
N GLY A 12 18.91 -8.43 15.87
CA GLY A 12 19.04 -7.20 15.09
C GLY A 12 17.74 -6.44 14.82
N SER A 13 16.62 -6.83 15.44
CA SER A 13 15.34 -6.13 15.24
C SER A 13 15.24 -4.89 16.12
N ARG A 14 14.61 -3.84 15.59
CA ARG A 14 14.16 -2.68 16.39
C ARG A 14 12.76 -2.96 16.93
N VAL A 15 12.65 -3.17 18.24
CA VAL A 15 11.37 -3.49 18.88
C VAL A 15 10.57 -2.21 19.15
N LEU A 16 9.33 -2.18 18.65
CA LEU A 16 8.35 -1.13 18.94
C LEU A 16 7.23 -1.72 19.80
N ARG A 17 6.88 -1.03 20.88
CA ARG A 17 5.75 -1.41 21.75
C ARG A 17 4.59 -0.46 21.49
N MET A 18 3.41 -1.03 21.28
CA MET A 18 2.18 -0.27 21.06
C MET A 18 0.96 -1.13 21.43
N PRO A 19 -0.21 -0.51 21.68
CA PRO A 19 -1.47 -1.25 21.83
C PRO A 19 -1.81 -2.04 20.56
N ALA A 20 -2.42 -3.23 20.72
CA ALA A 20 -2.80 -4.09 19.60
C ALA A 20 -3.68 -3.36 18.56
N ARG A 21 -4.70 -2.62 19.02
CA ARG A 21 -5.55 -1.81 18.12
C ARG A 21 -4.77 -0.78 17.32
N THR A 22 -3.76 -0.15 17.93
CA THR A 22 -2.90 0.81 17.23
C THR A 22 -2.05 0.11 16.18
N HIS A 23 -1.49 -1.06 16.51
CA HIS A 23 -0.77 -1.89 15.55
C HIS A 23 -1.65 -2.21 14.34
N ASP A 24 -2.84 -2.77 14.58
CA ASP A 24 -3.74 -3.24 13.52
C ASP A 24 -4.17 -2.12 12.57
N ALA A 25 -4.51 -0.94 13.11
CA ALA A 25 -4.85 0.23 12.30
C ALA A 25 -3.65 0.73 11.46
N VAL A 26 -2.44 0.74 12.05
CA VAL A 26 -1.23 1.16 11.33
C VAL A 26 -0.89 0.17 10.21
N VAL A 27 -0.82 -1.13 10.50
CA VAL A 27 -0.44 -2.13 9.49
C VAL A 27 -1.50 -2.33 8.42
N ALA A 28 -2.79 -2.10 8.73
CA ALA A 28 -3.84 -2.05 7.72
C ALA A 28 -3.50 -1.01 6.64
N ARG A 29 -3.12 0.20 7.05
CA ARG A 29 -2.78 1.30 6.11
C ARG A 29 -1.41 1.12 5.45
N THR A 30 -0.40 0.65 6.18
CA THR A 30 1.00 0.66 5.70
C THR A 30 1.47 -0.66 5.10
N SER A 31 0.70 -1.73 5.21
CA SER A 31 1.08 -3.08 4.73
C SER A 31 -0.06 -3.79 4.02
N HIS A 32 -1.21 -3.96 4.68
CA HIS A 32 -2.29 -4.80 4.16
C HIS A 32 -3.00 -4.16 2.95
N LEU A 33 -3.39 -2.90 3.07
CA LEU A 33 -4.03 -2.15 1.98
C LEU A 33 -3.09 -2.03 0.75
N PRO A 34 -1.79 -1.70 0.88
CA PRO A 34 -0.85 -1.79 -0.23
C PRO A 34 -0.86 -3.14 -0.96
N HIS A 35 -0.93 -4.26 -0.23
CA HIS A 35 -1.03 -5.58 -0.87
C HIS A 35 -2.35 -5.77 -1.62
N ALA A 36 -3.48 -5.36 -1.03
CA ALA A 36 -4.79 -5.40 -1.68
C ALA A 36 -4.83 -4.56 -2.96
N LEU A 37 -4.24 -3.36 -2.95
CA LEU A 37 -4.15 -2.49 -4.12
C LEU A 37 -3.24 -3.07 -5.21
N ALA A 38 -2.12 -3.70 -4.83
CA ALA A 38 -1.26 -4.41 -5.77
C ALA A 38 -2.01 -5.57 -6.46
N ALA A 39 -2.77 -6.36 -5.70
CA ALA A 39 -3.62 -7.42 -6.26
C ALA A 39 -4.72 -6.86 -7.18
N LEU A 40 -5.36 -5.75 -6.78
CA LEU A 40 -6.36 -5.06 -7.60
C LEU A 40 -5.79 -4.60 -8.94
N MET A 41 -4.58 -4.03 -8.96
CA MET A 41 -3.91 -3.64 -10.21
C MET A 41 -3.73 -4.83 -11.16
N VAL A 42 -3.32 -5.99 -10.64
CA VAL A 42 -3.16 -7.21 -11.44
C VAL A 42 -4.51 -7.71 -11.95
N HIS A 43 -5.55 -7.69 -11.11
CA HIS A 43 -6.90 -8.06 -11.54
C HIS A 43 -7.44 -7.15 -12.64
N ILE A 44 -7.14 -5.85 -12.61
CA ILE A 44 -7.54 -4.90 -13.65
C ILE A 44 -6.85 -5.23 -14.98
N VAL A 45 -5.53 -5.44 -14.98
CA VAL A 45 -4.80 -5.85 -16.20
C VAL A 45 -5.31 -7.19 -16.71
N GLY A 46 -5.63 -8.13 -15.82
CA GLY A 46 -6.17 -9.43 -16.18
C GLY A 46 -7.58 -9.42 -16.80
N ARG A 47 -8.30 -8.28 -16.76
CA ARG A 47 -9.56 -8.11 -17.51
C ARG A 47 -9.33 -7.74 -18.98
N GLY A 48 -8.11 -7.35 -19.35
CA GLY A 48 -7.70 -7.07 -20.72
C GLY A 48 -7.19 -8.31 -21.46
N ASP A 49 -6.54 -8.09 -22.59
CA ASP A 49 -5.84 -9.15 -23.34
C ASP A 49 -4.39 -9.23 -22.82
N ILE A 50 -4.16 -10.13 -21.87
CA ILE A 50 -2.86 -10.27 -21.21
C ILE A 50 -1.72 -10.53 -22.21
N GLU A 51 -1.95 -11.30 -23.27
CA GLU A 51 -0.92 -11.63 -24.25
C GLU A 51 -0.50 -10.41 -25.07
N ARG A 52 -1.45 -9.53 -25.37
CA ARG A 52 -1.19 -8.24 -25.99
C ARG A 52 -0.55 -7.26 -25.00
N ASP A 53 -1.10 -7.15 -23.80
CA ASP A 53 -0.81 -6.09 -22.83
C ASP A 53 0.50 -6.33 -22.06
N ARG A 54 0.97 -7.58 -21.93
CA ARG A 54 2.21 -7.92 -21.21
C ARG A 54 3.45 -7.18 -21.72
N LYS A 55 3.48 -6.83 -23.00
CA LYS A 55 4.59 -6.06 -23.60
C LYS A 55 4.66 -4.63 -23.07
N LEU A 56 3.54 -4.08 -22.59
CA LEU A 56 3.42 -2.74 -22.01
C LEU A 56 3.52 -2.74 -20.48
N CYS A 57 3.63 -3.92 -19.84
CA CYS A 57 3.89 -4.06 -18.41
C CYS A 57 5.35 -3.71 -18.09
N GLY A 58 5.64 -2.41 -18.10
CA GLY A 58 6.95 -1.83 -17.81
C GLY A 58 7.34 -1.90 -16.32
N THR A 59 8.48 -1.30 -15.98
CA THR A 59 9.07 -1.34 -14.62
C THR A 59 8.10 -0.86 -13.54
N GLY A 60 7.37 0.23 -13.77
CA GLY A 60 6.41 0.75 -12.79
C GLY A 60 5.31 -0.24 -12.42
N PHE A 61 4.77 -0.98 -13.40
CA PHE A 61 3.81 -2.04 -13.12
C PHE A 61 4.45 -3.18 -12.33
N ARG A 62 5.64 -3.63 -12.73
CA ARG A 62 6.36 -4.73 -12.05
C ARG A 62 6.67 -4.39 -10.59
N ASP A 63 7.12 -3.17 -10.32
CA ASP A 63 7.46 -2.74 -8.96
C ASP A 63 6.23 -2.58 -8.09
N ALA A 64 5.17 -1.94 -8.62
CA ALA A 64 3.93 -1.72 -7.88
C ALA A 64 3.17 -3.03 -7.60
N SER A 65 3.23 -3.99 -8.53
CA SER A 65 2.55 -5.28 -8.42
C SER A 65 3.39 -6.38 -7.77
N ARG A 66 4.70 -6.17 -7.54
CA ARG A 66 5.63 -7.20 -7.04
C ARG A 66 5.10 -7.98 -5.84
N ILE A 67 4.42 -7.29 -4.92
CA ILE A 67 3.92 -7.90 -3.70
C ILE A 67 2.64 -8.71 -3.90
N ALA A 68 1.92 -8.56 -5.02
CA ALA A 68 0.66 -9.27 -5.29
C ALA A 68 0.82 -10.79 -5.40
N SER A 69 2.04 -11.29 -5.68
CA SER A 69 2.35 -12.73 -5.75
C SER A 69 2.54 -13.39 -4.36
N GLY A 70 2.03 -12.77 -3.29
CA GLY A 70 2.07 -13.33 -1.95
C GLY A 70 1.15 -14.55 -1.78
N PRO A 71 1.41 -15.46 -0.81
CA PRO A 71 0.60 -16.67 -0.63
C PRO A 71 -0.88 -16.33 -0.32
N PRO A 72 -1.85 -16.76 -1.15
CA PRO A 72 -3.24 -16.35 -0.98
C PRO A 72 -3.85 -16.72 0.37
N ILE A 73 -3.49 -17.88 0.92
CA ILE A 73 -3.95 -18.35 2.23
C ILE A 73 -3.53 -17.38 3.34
N VAL A 74 -2.28 -16.93 3.31
CA VAL A 74 -1.73 -15.99 4.31
C VAL A 74 -2.44 -14.65 4.21
N TRP A 75 -2.61 -14.10 3.00
CA TRP A 75 -3.22 -12.79 2.82
C TRP A 75 -4.72 -12.78 3.08
N ARG A 76 -5.42 -13.88 2.77
CA ARG A 76 -6.80 -14.09 3.22
C ARG A 76 -6.90 -13.96 4.74
N ASP A 77 -6.05 -14.67 5.47
CA ASP A 77 -6.10 -14.67 6.93
C ASP A 77 -5.73 -13.29 7.49
N ILE A 78 -4.72 -12.61 6.93
CA ILE A 78 -4.35 -11.23 7.30
C ILE A 78 -5.52 -10.27 7.08
N PHE A 79 -6.20 -10.35 5.93
CA PHE A 79 -7.33 -9.46 5.63
C PHE A 79 -8.53 -9.74 6.54
N LEU A 80 -8.87 -11.00 6.77
CA LEU A 80 -10.04 -11.37 7.57
C LEU A 80 -9.82 -11.13 9.07
N THR A 81 -8.62 -11.37 9.58
CA THR A 81 -8.29 -11.12 11.00
C THR A 81 -8.22 -9.63 11.33
N ASN A 82 -8.00 -8.76 10.34
CA ASN A 82 -8.01 -7.30 10.49
C ASN A 82 -9.11 -6.63 9.65
N ALA A 83 -10.26 -7.30 9.48
CA ALA A 83 -11.30 -6.90 8.53
C ALA A 83 -11.86 -5.49 8.76
N GLN A 84 -11.99 -5.05 10.02
CA GLN A 84 -12.54 -3.72 10.34
C GLN A 84 -11.63 -2.59 9.86
N GLU A 85 -10.31 -2.67 10.13
CA GLU A 85 -9.36 -1.65 9.67
C GLU A 85 -9.12 -1.77 8.15
N MET A 86 -9.21 -2.98 7.60
CA MET A 86 -9.18 -3.19 6.15
C MET A 86 -10.36 -2.54 5.43
N ALA A 87 -11.58 -2.69 5.94
CA ALA A 87 -12.77 -2.06 5.36
C ALA A 87 -12.61 -0.52 5.32
N LYS A 88 -12.21 0.08 6.45
CA LYS A 88 -11.92 1.53 6.50
C LYS A 88 -10.86 1.94 5.47
N GLY A 89 -9.76 1.19 5.39
CA GLY A 89 -8.68 1.46 4.43
C GLY A 89 -9.15 1.41 2.97
N LEU A 90 -10.02 0.44 2.64
CA LEU A 90 -10.64 0.33 1.32
C LEU A 90 -11.60 1.50 1.04
N ASP A 91 -12.41 1.90 2.01
CA ASP A 91 -13.30 3.06 1.87
C ASP A 91 -12.50 4.35 1.57
N PHE A 92 -11.42 4.59 2.32
CA PHE A 92 -10.51 5.72 2.03
C PHE A 92 -9.93 5.65 0.62
N ALA A 93 -9.50 4.47 0.17
CA ALA A 93 -8.95 4.30 -1.18
C ALA A 93 -10.03 4.56 -2.25
N ILE A 94 -11.26 4.09 -2.04
CA ILE A 94 -12.38 4.31 -2.94
C ILE A 94 -12.69 5.80 -3.06
N ASP A 95 -12.72 6.53 -1.95
CA ASP A 95 -13.04 7.95 -1.95
C ASP A 95 -11.94 8.80 -2.62
N GLU A 96 -10.67 8.48 -2.39
CA GLU A 96 -9.56 9.11 -3.11
C GLU A 96 -9.62 8.82 -4.62
N LEU A 97 -9.94 7.58 -5.02
CA LEU A 97 -10.12 7.23 -6.43
C LEU A 97 -11.30 7.99 -7.07
N LYS A 98 -12.42 8.16 -6.35
CA LYS A 98 -13.56 8.96 -6.82
C LYS A 98 -13.16 10.44 -6.98
N ARG A 99 -12.41 10.99 -6.03
CA ARG A 99 -11.90 12.37 -6.10
C ARG A 99 -11.00 12.57 -7.32
N LEU A 100 -10.00 11.70 -7.50
CA LEU A 100 -9.11 11.73 -8.66
C LEU A 100 -9.89 11.60 -9.98
N ARG A 101 -10.83 10.65 -10.06
CA ARG A 101 -11.73 10.50 -11.21
C ARG A 101 -12.50 11.79 -11.50
N GLY A 102 -13.04 12.45 -10.48
CA GLY A 102 -13.78 13.70 -10.62
C GLY A 102 -12.93 14.82 -11.22
N MET A 103 -11.70 15.02 -10.69
CA MET A 103 -10.76 16.02 -11.21
C MET A 103 -10.43 15.76 -12.69
N ILE A 104 -10.14 14.51 -13.05
CA ILE A 104 -9.84 14.12 -14.44
C ILE A 104 -11.04 14.34 -15.35
N ALA A 105 -12.23 13.86 -14.96
CA ALA A 105 -13.44 13.95 -15.79
C ALA A 105 -13.89 15.40 -16.03
N SER A 106 -13.58 16.30 -15.09
CA SER A 106 -13.87 17.74 -15.21
C SER A 106 -12.73 18.55 -15.85
N GLY A 107 -11.66 17.91 -16.32
CA GLY A 107 -10.52 18.60 -16.94
C GLY A 107 -9.73 19.50 -15.99
N GLN A 108 -9.79 19.26 -14.68
CA GLN A 108 -9.12 20.08 -13.66
C GLN A 108 -7.62 19.72 -13.56
N GLY A 109 -6.86 20.02 -14.62
CA GLY A 109 -5.44 19.66 -14.73
C GLY A 109 -4.58 20.14 -13.56
N GLU A 110 -4.76 21.40 -13.13
CA GLU A 110 -4.05 21.97 -11.98
C GLU A 110 -4.34 21.20 -10.69
N ALA A 111 -5.60 20.80 -10.46
CA ALA A 111 -5.97 20.03 -9.27
C ALA A 111 -5.35 18.63 -9.26
N VAL A 112 -5.26 17.99 -10.43
CA VAL A 112 -4.55 16.71 -10.59
C VAL A 112 -3.06 16.88 -10.31
N GLU A 113 -2.44 17.96 -10.80
CA GLU A 113 -1.03 18.25 -10.56
C GLU A 113 -0.74 18.44 -9.06
N VAL A 114 -1.59 19.21 -8.36
CA VAL A 114 -1.48 19.40 -6.91
C VAL A 114 -1.58 18.07 -6.17
N TRP A 115 -2.57 17.23 -6.51
CA TRP A 115 -2.75 15.92 -5.87
C TRP A 115 -1.52 15.00 -6.06
N LEU A 116 -0.92 14.99 -7.25
CA LEU A 116 0.30 14.23 -7.53
C LEU A 116 1.52 14.78 -6.78
N ARG A 117 1.64 16.11 -6.70
CA ARG A 117 2.73 16.79 -5.97
C ARG A 117 2.68 16.50 -4.48
N GLU A 118 1.50 16.60 -3.87
CA GLU A 118 1.28 16.24 -2.47
C GLU A 118 1.69 14.80 -2.18
N ALA A 119 1.33 13.85 -3.05
CA ALA A 119 1.73 12.45 -2.93
C ALA A 119 3.26 12.28 -3.00
N ALA A 120 3.94 12.97 -3.91
CA ALA A 120 5.38 12.95 -4.04
C ALA A 120 6.08 13.50 -2.78
N GLU A 121 5.64 14.66 -2.28
CA GLU A 121 6.21 15.27 -1.08
C GLU A 121 6.02 14.40 0.18
N LEU A 122 4.84 13.78 0.33
CA LEU A 122 4.56 12.85 1.42
C LEU A 122 5.45 11.61 1.34
N ARG A 123 5.65 11.04 0.14
CA ARG A 123 6.56 9.92 -0.06
C ARG A 123 7.98 10.27 0.36
N GLU A 124 8.51 11.40 -0.11
CA GLU A 124 9.86 11.86 0.23
C GLU A 124 10.02 12.10 1.73
N LYS A 125 8.99 12.62 2.39
CA LYS A 125 8.97 12.74 3.85
C LYS A 125 9.01 11.38 4.55
N ILE A 126 8.19 10.41 4.11
CA ILE A 126 8.15 9.06 4.69
C ILE A 126 9.50 8.34 4.53
N LEU A 127 10.12 8.42 3.35
CA LEU A 127 11.41 7.77 3.09
C LEU A 127 12.52 8.36 3.98
N ARG A 128 12.59 9.70 4.08
CA ARG A 128 13.54 10.37 4.99
C ARG A 128 13.35 9.94 6.45
N LEU A 129 12.11 9.84 6.92
CA LEU A 129 11.81 9.42 8.30
C LEU A 129 12.11 7.93 8.56
N THR A 130 12.06 7.07 7.53
CA THR A 130 12.31 5.63 7.66
C THR A 130 13.77 5.24 7.45
N GLY A 131 14.67 6.21 7.20
CA GLY A 131 16.11 5.97 7.05
C GLY A 131 16.50 5.28 5.73
N LYS A 132 15.55 5.10 4.81
CA LYS A 132 15.84 4.66 3.43
C LYS A 132 16.24 5.90 2.63
N ARG A 133 17.52 6.01 2.27
CA ARG A 133 17.98 7.08 1.35
C ARG A 133 17.18 6.97 0.05
N VAL A 134 16.69 8.12 -0.40
CA VAL A 134 16.20 8.33 -1.76
C VAL A 134 17.44 8.21 -2.64
N GLY A 135 17.44 7.21 -3.52
CA GLY A 135 18.53 6.98 -4.47
C GLY A 135 18.55 8.04 -5.55
#